data_AF-A0A0C1FGJ7-F1
#
_entry.id   AF-A0A0C1FGJ7-F1
#
_cell.length_a   1.000
_cell.length_b   1.000
_cell.length_c   1.000
_cell.angle_alpha   90.00
_cell.angle_beta   90.00
_cell.angle_gamma   90.00
#
_symmetry.space_group_name_H-M   'P 1'
#
loop_
_entity.id
_entity.type
_entity.pdbx_description
1 polymer ?
#
loop_
_entity_poly.entity_id
_entity_poly.type
_entity_poly.pdbx_seq_one_letter_code
_entity_poly.pdbx_strand_id
1 'polypeptide(L)' 'MTNFTPTGRRNITVQKAIKILYKYGIDVSPESAKLLLDFLYKFAKLSVEQTLSMRSEQKLPDKKTQRYLSSKRIKKQK' A
#
# COMPACT_ATOMS: atom_id res chain seq x y z
N MET A 1 2.95 -9.80 -25.82
CA MET A 1 3.26 -8.63 -24.97
C MET A 1 1.95 -8.00 -24.58
N THR A 2 1.60 -7.94 -23.29
CA THR A 2 0.26 -7.53 -22.84
C THR A 2 0.07 -6.01 -22.90
N ASN A 3 -1.00 -5.57 -23.55
CA ASN A 3 -1.41 -4.18 -23.62
C ASN A 3 -2.06 -3.76 -22.29
N PHE A 4 -1.24 -3.39 -21.30
CA PHE A 4 -1.73 -2.88 -20.02
C PHE A 4 -2.19 -1.42 -20.19
N THR A 5 -3.50 -1.19 -20.04
CA THR A 5 -4.09 0.14 -19.93
C THR A 5 -4.14 0.56 -18.46
N PRO A 6 -3.44 1.64 -18.06
CA PRO A 6 -3.49 2.10 -16.68
C PRO A 6 -4.89 2.59 -16.33
N THR A 7 -5.50 1.97 -15.33
CA THR A 7 -6.91 2.15 -14.93
C THR A 7 -7.16 3.44 -14.13
N GLY A 8 -6.19 4.34 -14.02
CA GLY A 8 -6.26 5.55 -13.19
C GLY A 8 -5.62 6.78 -13.86
N ARG A 9 -6.07 7.98 -13.44
CA ARG A 9 -5.51 9.25 -13.92
C ARG A 9 -4.05 9.37 -13.48
N ARG A 10 -3.12 9.27 -14.45
CA ARG A 10 -1.68 9.50 -14.23
C ARG A 10 -1.38 11.00 -14.40
N ASN A 11 -0.79 11.62 -13.40
CA ASN A 11 -0.35 13.03 -13.47
C ASN A 11 0.89 13.21 -14.36
N ILE A 12 1.68 12.15 -14.52
CA ILE A 12 2.92 12.13 -15.32
C ILE A 12 2.75 11.12 -16.44
N THR A 13 2.97 11.58 -17.68
CA THR A 13 3.00 10.76 -18.91
C THR A 13 4.43 10.29 -19.22
N VAL A 14 4.57 9.28 -20.08
CA VAL A 14 5.88 8.77 -20.52
C VAL A 14 6.73 9.88 -21.13
N GLN A 15 6.14 10.71 -22.01
CA GLN A 15 6.80 11.88 -22.60
C GLN A 15 7.33 12.85 -21.54
N LYS A 16 6.54 13.11 -20.49
CA LYS A 16 6.94 13.97 -19.38
C LYS A 16 8.06 13.33 -18.54
N ALA A 17 8.03 12.02 -18.34
CA ALA A 17 9.08 11.28 -17.66
C ALA A 17 10.42 11.35 -18.40
N ILE A 18 10.41 11.12 -19.73
CA ILE A 18 11.60 11.27 -20.59
C ILE A 18 12.16 12.69 -20.46
N LYS A 19 11.30 13.72 -20.58
CA LYS A 19 11.72 15.12 -20.45
C LYS A 19 12.35 15.43 -19.09
N ILE A 20 11.87 14.81 -18.01
CA ILE A 20 12.45 14.97 -16.68
C ILE A 20 13.81 14.30 -16.61
N LEU A 21 13.92 13.04 -17.05
CA LEU A 21 15.16 12.27 -17.01
C LEU A 21 16.26 12.92 -17.85
N TYR A 22 15.90 13.43 -19.02
CA TYR A 22 16.80 14.17 -19.90
C TYR A 22 17.39 15.43 -19.24
N LYS A 23 16.60 16.15 -18.43
CA LYS A 23 17.10 17.32 -17.67
C LYS A 23 18.18 16.95 -16.65
N TYR A 24 18.23 15.70 -16.22
CA TYR A 24 19.25 15.18 -15.31
C TYR A 24 20.39 14.47 -16.06
N GLY A 25 20.45 14.57 -17.39
CA GLY A 25 21.49 13.94 -18.21
C GLY A 25 21.28 12.45 -18.45
N ILE A 26 20.09 11.91 -18.15
CA ILE A 26 19.77 10.51 -18.36
C ILE A 26 18.95 10.39 -19.65
N ASP A 27 19.57 9.86 -20.70
CA ASP A 27 18.87 9.53 -21.93
C ASP A 27 18.23 8.14 -21.82
N VAL A 28 16.93 8.07 -22.08
CA VAL A 28 16.13 6.86 -21.84
C VAL A 28 15.17 6.66 -22.99
N SER A 29 15.14 5.44 -23.53
CA SER A 29 14.21 5.08 -24.59
C SER A 29 12.75 5.19 -24.09
N PRO A 30 11.78 5.45 -24.97
CA PRO A 30 10.37 5.49 -24.60
C PRO A 30 9.87 4.21 -23.91
N GLU A 31 10.42 3.06 -24.29
CA GLU A 31 10.08 1.75 -23.72
C GLU A 31 10.58 1.61 -22.29
N SER A 32 11.84 1.96 -22.04
CA SER A 32 12.44 1.96 -20.71
C SER A 32 11.77 2.97 -19.79
N ALA A 33 11.45 4.16 -20.31
CA ALA A 33 10.71 5.18 -19.56
C ALA A 33 9.29 4.72 -19.19
N LYS A 34 8.61 4.00 -20.10
CA LYS A 34 7.30 3.41 -19.82
C LYS A 34 7.38 2.35 -18.73
N LEU A 35 8.35 1.42 -18.82
CA LEU A 35 8.55 0.37 -17.83
C LEU A 35 8.85 0.94 -16.43
N LEU A 36 9.77 1.91 -16.36
CA LEU A 36 10.13 2.58 -15.13
C LEU A 36 8.92 3.30 -14.52
N LEU A 37 8.17 4.05 -15.33
CA LEU A 37 7.00 4.78 -14.88
C LEU A 37 5.91 3.82 -14.37
N ASP A 38 5.68 2.71 -15.06
CA ASP A 38 4.72 1.67 -14.66
C ASP A 38 5.12 1.04 -13.31
N PHE A 39 6.41 0.76 -13.11
CA PHE A 39 6.93 0.27 -11.84
C PHE A 39 6.69 1.28 -10.72
N LEU A 40 7.05 2.55 -10.91
CA LEU A 40 6.91 3.60 -9.90
C LEU A 40 5.46 3.80 -9.45
N TYR A 41 4.50 3.79 -10.37
CA TYR A 41 3.08 3.91 -10.00
C TYR A 41 2.59 2.70 -9.18
N LYS A 42 3.01 1.48 -9.55
CA LYS A 42 2.66 0.27 -8.78
C LYS A 42 3.30 0.30 -7.40
N PHE A 43 4.57 0.66 -7.32
CA PHE A 43 5.31 0.77 -6.07
C PHE A 43 4.69 1.82 -5.14
N ALA A 44 4.34 3.00 -5.66
CA ALA A 44 3.69 4.05 -4.88
C ALA A 44 2.35 3.57 -4.30
N LYS A 45 1.53 2.87 -5.11
CA LYS A 45 0.27 2.29 -4.63
C LYS A 45 0.50 1.30 -3.49
N LEU A 46 1.44 0.36 -3.67
CA LEU A 46 1.77 -0.63 -2.64
C LEU A 46 2.31 0.02 -1.35
N SER A 47 3.17 1.02 -1.47
CA SER A 47 3.73 1.74 -0.33
C SER A 47 2.66 2.46 0.50
N VAL A 48 1.67 3.07 -0.16
CA VAL A 48 0.52 3.68 0.51
C VAL A 48 -0.34 2.62 1.20
N GLU A 49 -0.65 1.51 0.52
CA GLU A 49 -1.43 0.40 1.09
C GLU A 49 -0.76 -0.21 2.33
N GLN A 50 0.57 -0.39 2.30
CA GLN A 50 1.35 -0.85 3.45
C GLN A 50 1.29 0.14 4.61
N THR A 51 1.50 1.42 4.33
CA THR A 51 1.47 2.48 5.35
C THR A 51 0.09 2.56 6.04
N LEU A 52 -0.99 2.46 5.27
CA LEU A 52 -2.36 2.48 5.81
C LEU A 52 -2.68 1.21 6.60
N SER A 53 -2.27 0.04 6.11
CA SER A 53 -2.46 -1.24 6.80
C SER A 53 -1.75 -1.26 8.15
N MET A 54 -0.48 -0.84 8.20
CA MET A 54 0.29 -0.76 9.45
C MET A 54 -0.34 0.20 10.46
N ARG A 55 -0.96 1.29 10.00
CA ARG A 55 -1.67 2.24 10.88
C ARG A 55 -2.97 1.65 11.44
N SER A 56 -3.63 0.77 10.69
CA SER A 56 -4.88 0.14 11.12
C SER A 56 -4.69 -0.94 12.19
N GLU A 57 -3.50 -1.54 12.27
CA GLU A 57 -3.12 -2.52 13.31
C GLU A 57 -2.75 -1.88 14.66
N GLN A 58 -2.70 -0.55 14.76
CA GLN A 58 -2.61 0.18 16.03
C GLN A 58 -3.97 0.40 16.71
N LYS A 59 -5.05 -0.25 16.25
CA LYS A 59 -6.18 -0.48 17.15
C LYS A 59 -5.67 -1.42 18.24
N LEU A 60 -5.50 -0.86 19.44
CA LEU A 60 -5.20 -1.55 20.69
C LEU A 60 -5.85 -2.95 20.64
N PRO A 61 -5.17 -4.05 21.01
CA PRO A 61 -5.85 -5.32 21.14
C PRO A 61 -7.06 -5.07 22.02
N ASP A 62 -8.26 -5.37 21.52
CA ASP A 62 -9.47 -5.36 22.32
C ASP A 62 -9.15 -6.21 23.54
N LYS A 63 -8.81 -5.55 24.66
CA LYS A 63 -8.64 -6.22 25.94
C LYS A 63 -10.05 -6.69 26.26
N LYS A 64 -10.40 -7.88 25.76
CA LYS A 64 -11.47 -8.71 26.30
C LYS A 64 -11.06 -8.99 27.74
N THR A 65 -11.35 -8.01 28.58
CA THR A 65 -11.25 -8.11 30.02
C THR A 65 -12.01 -9.37 30.35
N GLN A 66 -11.36 -10.36 30.98
CA GLN A 66 -12.00 -11.59 31.42
C GLN A 66 -13.06 -11.25 32.49
N ARG A 67 -14.20 -10.69 32.08
CA ARG A 67 -15.35 -10.41 32.95
C ARG A 67 -16.16 -11.68 33.26
N TYR A 68 -15.61 -12.85 32.97
CA TYR A 68 -16.25 -14.14 33.19
C TYR A 68 -15.30 -15.16 33.84
N LEU A 69 -14.68 -14.81 34.96
CA LEU A 69 -14.09 -15.83 35.84
C LEU A 69 -14.48 -15.70 37.32
N SER A 70 -15.39 -14.79 37.69
CA SER A 70 -15.75 -14.58 39.11
C SER A 70 -17.16 -15.04 39.52
N SER A 71 -18.00 -15.56 38.61
CA SER A 71 -19.41 -15.88 38.94
C SER A 71 -19.77 -17.38 39.03
N LYS A 72 -18.83 -18.32 38.87
CA LYS A 72 -19.14 -19.76 38.91
C LYS A 72 -18.64 -20.54 40.14
N ARG A 73 -18.15 -19.86 41.18
CA ARG A 73 -17.68 -20.53 42.40
C ARG A 73 -18.47 -20.21 43.66
N ILE A 74 -19.78 -19.95 43.54
CA ILE A 74 -20.68 -19.91 44.69
C ILE A 74 -22.01 -20.56 44.29
N LYS A 75 -22.14 -21.86 44.58
CA LYS A 75 -23.36 -22.67 44.77
C LYS A 75 -23.14 -24.09 44.27
N LYS A 76 -22.58 -24.93 45.15
CA LYS A 76 -23.03 -26.31 45.41
C LYS A 76 -22.11 -26.93 46.47
N GLN A 77 -22.32 -26.50 47.72
CA GLN A 77 -22.11 -27.35 48.88
C GLN A 77 -23.28 -27.09 49.82
N LYS A 78 -24.27 -27.97 49.76
CA LYS A 78 -25.11 -28.49 50.85
C LYS A 78 -26.16 -29.40 50.24
#